data_AF-A0A6J6HPR2-F1
#
_entry.id   AF-A0A6J6HPR2-F1
#
_cell.length_a   1.000
_cell.length_b   1.000
_cell.length_c   1.000
_cell.angle_alpha   90.00
_cell.angle_beta   90.00
_cell.angle_gamma   90.00
#
_symmetry.space_group_name_H-M   'P 1'
#
loop_
_entity.id
_entity.type
_entity.pdbx_description
1 polymer ?
#
loop_
_entity_poly.entity_id
_entity_poly.type
_entity_poly.pdbx_seq_one_letter_code
_entity_poly.pdbx_strand_id
1 'polypeptide(L)'
;MSTAMASYSNPAGPEGLQEGLYGYIAEFGALDPAVGLTNPAGVLQHMADVSLGGTWMSTIMGYLVLTSCFAGILAFQNAISRYFFAMGRGGVLPAAFGKTNGSGAPQNGVILTSVLALVIMLGFAAAGLDGIGNLFTWMSAITAVAIMFVEVLVSIAIMVYLRKDGTFNVWKSTIAPLLSAVGLAFGLYLLMSRFNLLGNLAAEGVDPTLPESAWMLSPMGWAFVLSPFIAAVIGFVVAAATKSKRDLAADILS
;
A
#
# COMPACT_ATOMS: atom_id res chain seq x y z
N MET A 1 14.05 -27.98 9.88
CA MET A 1 12.59 -28.08 10.13
C MET A 1 12.43 -28.65 11.53
N SER A 2 11.76 -27.95 12.44
CA SER A 2 11.56 -28.47 13.82
C SER A 2 10.83 -29.81 13.76
N THR A 3 11.24 -30.79 14.57
CA THR A 3 10.58 -32.11 14.66
C THR A 3 9.09 -31.96 14.93
N ALA A 4 8.68 -30.88 15.62
CA ALA A 4 7.29 -30.57 15.95
C ALA A 4 6.38 -30.35 14.73
N MET A 5 6.90 -29.89 13.58
CA MET A 5 6.09 -29.69 12.36
C MET A 5 5.97 -30.97 11.54
N ALA A 6 7.05 -31.74 11.47
CA ALA A 6 7.10 -32.93 10.64
C ALA A 6 6.24 -34.08 11.19
N SER A 7 6.06 -34.13 12.52
CA SER A 7 5.22 -35.10 13.21
C SER A 7 3.88 -34.53 13.67
N TYR A 8 3.48 -33.36 13.18
CA TYR A 8 2.24 -32.72 13.60
C TYR A 8 1.02 -33.47 13.07
N SER A 9 -0.02 -33.61 13.90
CA SER A 9 -1.28 -34.24 13.51
C SER A 9 -2.45 -33.49 14.17
N ASN A 10 -3.34 -32.96 13.33
CA ASN A 10 -4.60 -32.36 13.72
C ASN A 10 -5.75 -33.20 13.11
N PRO A 11 -6.29 -34.18 13.86
CA PRO A 11 -7.37 -35.03 13.37
C PRO A 11 -8.72 -34.30 13.21
N ALA A 12 -8.85 -33.09 13.77
CA ALA A 12 -10.02 -32.22 13.58
C ALA A 12 -9.84 -31.24 12.39
N GLY A 13 -8.67 -31.28 11.73
CA GLY A 13 -8.35 -30.42 10.60
C GLY A 13 -9.05 -30.83 9.29
N PRO A 14 -9.04 -29.98 8.26
CA PRO A 14 -9.61 -30.28 6.95
C PRO A 14 -8.99 -31.55 6.34
N GLU A 15 -9.81 -32.40 5.70
CA GLU A 15 -9.34 -33.62 5.04
C GLU A 15 -8.19 -33.31 4.06
N GLY A 16 -7.12 -34.11 4.10
CA GLY A 16 -5.92 -33.91 3.28
C GLY A 16 -4.93 -32.87 3.81
N LEU A 17 -5.29 -32.10 4.84
CA LEU A 17 -4.42 -31.12 5.51
C LEU A 17 -4.32 -31.40 7.01
N GLN A 18 -4.35 -32.66 7.44
CA GLN A 18 -4.35 -33.01 8.87
C GLN A 18 -2.95 -33.27 9.42
N GLU A 19 -2.01 -33.66 8.57
CA GLU A 19 -0.69 -34.13 9.01
C GLU A 19 0.47 -33.26 8.52
N GLY A 20 1.56 -33.32 9.27
CA GLY A 20 2.82 -32.67 8.96
C GLY A 20 2.70 -31.15 8.89
N LEU A 21 3.48 -30.56 7.97
CA LEU A 21 3.52 -29.10 7.78
C LEU A 21 2.16 -28.52 7.40
N TYR A 22 1.39 -29.23 6.58
CA TYR A 22 0.11 -28.74 6.08
C TYR A 22 -0.92 -28.62 7.20
N GLY A 23 -1.01 -29.63 8.08
CA GLY A 23 -1.86 -29.53 9.28
C GLY A 23 -1.41 -28.46 10.25
N TYR A 24 -0.09 -28.30 10.41
CA TYR A 24 0.45 -27.27 11.28
C TYR A 24 0.09 -25.86 10.79
N ILE A 25 0.24 -25.62 9.49
CA ILE A 25 -0.14 -24.35 8.85
C ILE A 25 -1.66 -24.15 8.93
N ALA A 26 -2.45 -25.20 8.71
CA ALA A 26 -3.91 -25.11 8.74
C ALA A 26 -4.44 -24.71 10.12
N GLU A 27 -3.91 -25.30 11.19
CA GLU A 27 -4.36 -25.00 12.55
C GLU A 27 -3.84 -23.63 13.02
N PHE A 28 -2.52 -23.45 13.08
CA PHE A 28 -1.92 -22.24 13.68
C PHE A 28 -2.01 -21.02 12.77
N GLY A 29 -2.24 -21.24 11.48
CA GLY A 29 -2.55 -20.19 10.53
C GLY A 29 -4.03 -19.81 10.48
N ALA A 30 -4.87 -20.51 11.26
CA ALA A 30 -6.32 -20.36 11.27
C ALA A 30 -6.92 -20.41 9.86
N LEU A 31 -6.70 -21.53 9.17
CA LEU A 31 -7.19 -21.75 7.82
C LEU A 31 -8.72 -21.83 7.82
N ASP A 32 -9.33 -20.89 7.13
CA ASP A 32 -10.72 -20.93 6.69
C ASP A 32 -10.76 -21.42 5.24
N PRO A 33 -11.46 -22.52 4.90
CA PRO A 33 -11.54 -23.01 3.52
C PRO A 33 -12.10 -22.00 2.52
N ALA A 34 -12.92 -21.05 2.96
CA ALA A 34 -13.53 -20.03 2.11
C ALA A 34 -12.64 -18.79 1.91
N VAL A 35 -11.77 -18.47 2.87
CA VAL A 35 -11.03 -17.19 2.92
C VAL A 35 -9.51 -17.38 2.93
N GLY A 36 -9.03 -18.59 3.19
CA GLY A 36 -7.61 -18.91 3.38
C GLY A 36 -7.16 -18.71 4.82
N LEU A 37 -5.87 -18.42 5.01
CA LEU A 37 -5.26 -18.26 6.34
C LEU A 37 -5.68 -16.92 6.96
N THR A 38 -6.50 -16.97 8.02
CA THR A 38 -6.97 -15.76 8.71
C THR A 38 -5.97 -15.24 9.74
N ASN A 39 -5.02 -16.07 10.18
CA ASN A 39 -3.91 -15.69 11.06
C ASN A 39 -2.57 -16.29 10.61
N PRO A 40 -2.03 -15.91 9.43
CA PRO A 40 -0.79 -16.50 8.92
C PRO A 40 0.43 -16.26 9.83
N ALA A 41 0.43 -15.17 10.62
CA ALA A 41 1.49 -14.89 11.59
C ALA A 41 1.49 -15.88 12.77
N GLY A 42 0.31 -16.42 13.12
CA GLY A 42 0.13 -17.40 14.19
C GLY A 42 0.99 -18.66 14.00
N VAL A 43 1.23 -19.06 12.74
CA VAL A 43 2.15 -20.14 12.40
C VAL A 43 3.55 -19.85 12.95
N LEU A 44 4.13 -18.70 12.64
CA LEU A 44 5.48 -18.34 13.06
C LEU A 44 5.57 -18.06 14.55
N GLN A 45 4.53 -17.47 15.13
CA GLN A 45 4.45 -17.21 16.58
C GLN A 45 4.42 -18.52 17.37
N HIS A 46 3.57 -19.47 16.97
CA HIS A 46 3.52 -20.77 17.62
C HIS A 46 4.83 -21.56 17.43
N MET A 47 5.48 -21.44 16.26
CA MET A 47 6.79 -22.05 16.03
C MET A 47 7.85 -21.51 16.99
N ALA A 48 7.85 -20.20 17.25
CA ALA A 48 8.76 -19.59 18.21
C ALA A 48 8.51 -20.14 19.62
N ASP A 49 7.24 -20.27 20.02
CA ASP A 49 6.86 -20.72 21.35
C ASP A 49 7.25 -22.18 21.62
N VAL A 50 7.05 -23.07 20.64
CA VAL A 50 7.44 -24.48 20.76
C VAL A 50 8.95 -24.65 20.68
N SER A 51 9.64 -23.85 19.86
CA SER A 51 11.11 -23.99 19.67
C SER A 51 11.92 -23.40 20.81
N LEU A 52 11.42 -22.35 21.47
CA LEU A 52 12.14 -21.62 22.53
C LEU A 52 11.59 -21.89 23.94
N GLY A 53 10.48 -22.61 24.05
CA GLY A 53 9.88 -22.98 25.33
C GLY A 53 9.14 -21.82 26.00
N GLY A 54 7.86 -21.66 25.63
CA GLY A 54 6.93 -20.72 26.26
C GLY A 54 6.56 -19.52 25.39
N THR A 55 5.59 -18.71 25.81
CA THR A 55 4.95 -17.65 24.99
C THR A 55 5.64 -16.29 25.03
N TRP A 56 6.79 -16.19 25.71
CA TRP A 56 7.49 -14.92 25.89
C TRP A 56 8.00 -14.36 24.56
N MET A 57 8.43 -15.22 23.64
CA MET A 57 8.92 -14.79 22.32
C MET A 57 7.78 -14.30 21.43
N SER A 58 6.68 -15.05 21.28
CA SER A 58 5.52 -14.59 20.51
C SER A 58 4.94 -13.29 21.05
N THR A 59 4.96 -13.09 22.37
CA THR A 59 4.55 -11.84 23.03
C THR A 59 5.46 -10.67 22.62
N ILE A 60 6.78 -10.85 22.65
CA ILE A 60 7.73 -9.81 22.21
C ILE A 60 7.54 -9.51 20.71
N MET A 61 7.37 -10.54 19.87
CA MET A 61 7.08 -10.36 18.44
C MET A 61 5.82 -9.50 18.26
N GLY A 62 4.77 -9.76 19.03
CA GLY A 62 3.54 -8.95 19.04
C GLY A 62 3.82 -7.48 19.38
N TYR A 63 4.58 -7.20 20.44
CA TYR A 63 4.95 -5.83 20.79
C TYR A 63 5.79 -5.12 19.72
N LEU A 64 6.74 -5.82 19.09
CA LEU A 64 7.55 -5.26 18.00
C LEU A 64 6.71 -4.93 16.77
N VAL A 65 5.73 -5.77 16.43
CA VAL A 65 4.78 -5.49 15.34
C VAL A 65 3.90 -4.29 15.69
N LEU A 66 3.36 -4.23 16.91
CA LEU A 66 2.50 -3.11 17.33
C LEU A 66 3.25 -1.78 17.33
N THR A 67 4.46 -1.75 17.89
CA THR A 67 5.27 -0.53 17.97
C THR A 67 5.79 -0.08 16.61
N SER A 68 6.23 -0.99 15.74
CA SER A 68 6.65 -0.64 14.37
C SER A 68 5.48 -0.13 13.52
N CYS A 69 4.30 -0.74 13.64
CA CYS A 69 3.09 -0.28 12.95
C CYS A 69 2.70 1.13 13.39
N PHE A 70 2.68 1.38 14.71
CA PHE A 70 2.43 2.71 15.26
C PHE A 70 3.43 3.76 14.75
N ALA A 71 4.72 3.42 14.77
CA ALA A 71 5.78 4.30 14.26
C ALA A 71 5.61 4.60 12.75
N GLY A 72 5.27 3.58 11.95
CA GLY A 72 4.99 3.73 10.52
C GLY A 72 3.82 4.66 10.24
N ILE A 73 2.70 4.49 10.95
CA ILE A 73 1.51 5.35 10.81
C ILE A 73 1.85 6.80 11.17
N LEU A 74 2.58 7.03 12.26
CA LEU A 74 3.03 8.38 12.65
C LEU A 74 3.94 9.00 11.58
N ALA A 75 4.86 8.23 10.99
CA ALA A 75 5.73 8.72 9.93
C ALA A 75 4.93 9.15 8.68
N PHE A 76 3.95 8.35 8.26
CA PHE A 76 3.09 8.69 7.12
C PHE A 76 2.22 9.92 7.38
N GLN A 77 1.62 10.06 8.56
CA GLN A 77 0.84 11.26 8.90
C GLN A 77 1.69 12.53 8.84
N ASN A 78 2.92 12.47 9.36
CA ASN A 78 3.87 13.58 9.31
C ASN A 78 4.29 13.92 7.88
N ALA A 79 4.58 12.92 7.05
CA ALA A 79 4.97 13.11 5.66
C ALA A 79 3.83 13.74 4.85
N ILE A 80 2.63 13.14 4.88
CA ILE A 80 1.46 13.61 4.13
C ILE A 80 1.10 15.04 4.51
N SER A 81 1.17 15.38 5.80
CA SER A 81 0.85 16.74 6.23
C SER A 81 1.82 17.79 5.66
N ARG A 82 3.12 17.46 5.54
CA ARG A 82 4.10 18.33 4.87
C ARG A 82 3.85 18.46 3.37
N TYR A 83 3.38 17.41 2.71
CA TYR A 83 2.95 17.49 1.31
C TYR A 83 1.73 18.39 1.14
N PHE A 84 0.71 18.27 1.99
CA PHE A 84 -0.45 19.17 1.96
C PHE A 84 -0.07 20.62 2.26
N PHE A 85 0.86 20.84 3.19
CA PHE A 85 1.39 22.16 3.47
C PHE A 85 2.11 22.78 2.27
N ALA A 86 2.98 22.02 1.60
CA ALA A 86 3.66 22.46 0.38
C ALA A 86 2.66 22.76 -0.75
N MET A 87 1.64 21.92 -0.93
CA MET A 87 0.57 22.15 -1.92
C MET A 87 -0.31 23.36 -1.61
N GLY A 88 -0.61 23.62 -0.33
CA GLY A 88 -1.32 24.82 0.12
C GLY A 88 -0.52 26.10 -0.12
N ARG A 89 0.80 26.07 0.13
CA ARG A 89 1.70 27.18 -0.22
C ARG A 89 1.89 27.37 -1.72
N GLY A 90 1.81 26.29 -2.49
CA GLY A 90 1.89 26.30 -3.95
C GLY A 90 0.60 26.75 -4.66
N GLY A 91 -0.47 27.04 -3.91
CA GLY A 91 -1.76 27.47 -4.46
C GLY A 91 -2.60 26.35 -5.10
N VAL A 92 -2.21 25.08 -4.90
CA VAL A 92 -2.96 23.90 -5.39
C VAL A 92 -4.12 23.56 -4.45
N LEU A 93 -3.90 23.69 -3.13
CA LEU A 93 -4.91 23.53 -2.09
C LEU A 93 -5.31 24.89 -1.49
N PRO A 94 -6.46 24.98 -0.78
CA PRO A 94 -6.86 26.21 -0.09
C PRO A 94 -5.74 26.75 0.81
N ALA A 95 -5.64 28.09 0.90
CA ALA A 95 -4.59 28.78 1.66
C ALA A 95 -4.52 28.35 3.14
N ALA A 96 -5.60 27.81 3.70
CA ALA A 96 -5.63 27.24 5.04
C ALA A 96 -4.63 26.07 5.22
N PHE A 97 -4.36 25.27 4.19
CA PHE A 97 -3.37 24.19 4.26
C PHE A 97 -1.92 24.72 4.28
N GLY A 98 -1.68 25.94 3.82
CA GLY A 98 -0.37 26.60 3.88
C GLY A 98 -0.04 27.22 5.25
N LYS A 99 -0.83 26.94 6.30
CA LYS A 99 -0.62 27.45 7.66
C LYS A 99 -0.09 26.37 8.61
N THR A 100 0.75 26.76 9.55
CA THR A 100 1.22 25.93 10.66
C THR A 100 0.58 26.36 11.98
N ASN A 101 0.57 25.48 12.97
CA ASN A 101 0.16 25.81 14.33
C ASN A 101 1.28 26.56 15.09
N GLY A 102 1.05 26.90 16.36
CA GLY A 102 2.01 27.62 17.21
C GLY A 102 3.35 26.91 17.43
N SER A 103 3.42 25.60 17.21
CA SER A 103 4.65 24.79 17.30
C SER A 103 5.31 24.57 15.93
N GLY A 104 4.80 25.17 14.86
CA GLY A 104 5.33 25.03 13.51
C GLY A 104 4.87 23.77 12.76
N ALA A 105 3.92 23.00 13.30
CA ALA A 105 3.40 21.80 12.65
C ALA A 105 2.23 22.12 11.70
N PRO A 106 2.18 21.56 10.48
CA PRO A 106 1.03 21.69 9.60
C PRO A 106 -0.14 20.86 10.15
N GLN A 107 -1.01 21.46 10.96
CA GLN A 107 -2.08 20.71 11.65
C GLN A 107 -3.21 20.30 10.71
N ASN A 108 -3.55 21.15 9.74
CA ASN A 108 -4.69 20.92 8.85
C ASN A 108 -4.52 19.68 7.96
N GLY A 109 -3.28 19.38 7.55
CA GLY A 109 -2.99 18.16 6.80
C GLY A 109 -3.21 16.89 7.63
N VAL A 110 -2.83 16.90 8.91
CA VAL A 110 -3.05 15.78 9.83
C VAL A 110 -4.55 15.59 10.11
N ILE A 111 -5.28 16.68 10.38
CA ILE A 111 -6.73 16.60 10.62
C ILE A 111 -7.43 16.00 9.41
N LEU A 112 -7.10 16.48 8.20
CA LEU A 112 -7.71 15.98 6.97
C LEU A 112 -7.46 14.48 6.78
N THR A 113 -6.22 14.01 6.95
CA THR A 113 -5.92 12.57 6.79
C THR A 113 -6.61 11.73 7.85
N SER A 114 -6.63 12.16 9.11
CA SER A 114 -7.33 11.45 10.18
C SER A 114 -8.84 11.38 9.95
N VAL A 115 -9.46 12.47 9.50
CA VAL A 115 -10.89 12.49 9.16
C VAL A 115 -11.18 11.57 7.97
N LEU A 116 -10.37 11.61 6.92
CA LEU A 116 -10.54 10.72 5.77
C LEU A 116 -10.41 9.24 6.17
N ALA A 117 -9.39 8.91 6.97
CA ALA A 117 -9.22 7.56 7.49
C ALA A 117 -10.43 7.10 8.32
N LEU A 118 -10.94 7.97 9.20
CA LEU A 118 -12.13 7.68 10.01
C LEU A 118 -13.38 7.45 9.15
N VAL A 119 -13.61 8.32 8.15
CA VAL A 119 -14.75 8.18 7.23
C VAL A 119 -14.68 6.86 6.46
N ILE A 120 -13.51 6.49 5.95
CA ILE A 120 -13.32 5.22 5.24
C ILE A 120 -13.58 4.04 6.20
N MET A 121 -13.02 4.06 7.41
CA MET A 121 -13.25 2.99 8.40
C MET A 121 -14.73 2.85 8.76
N LEU A 122 -15.43 3.96 9.02
CA LEU A 122 -16.86 3.94 9.33
C LEU A 122 -17.70 3.48 8.13
N GLY A 123 -17.30 3.83 6.90
CA GLY A 123 -17.96 3.36 5.68
C GLY A 123 -17.88 1.84 5.52
N PHE A 124 -16.70 1.25 5.76
CA PHE A 124 -16.54 -0.21 5.73
C PHE A 124 -17.29 -0.90 6.87
N ALA A 125 -17.26 -0.33 8.07
CA ALA A 125 -18.00 -0.85 9.22
C ALA A 125 -19.52 -0.83 8.98
N ALA A 126 -20.05 0.26 8.42
CA ALA A 126 -21.47 0.36 8.08
C ALA A 126 -21.90 -0.60 6.97
N ALA A 127 -20.99 -0.95 6.05
CA ALA A 127 -21.20 -1.95 5.01
C ALA A 127 -21.03 -3.40 5.50
N GLY A 128 -20.66 -3.62 6.77
CA GLY A 128 -20.41 -4.96 7.32
C GLY A 128 -19.18 -5.65 6.73
N LEU A 129 -18.24 -4.88 6.16
CA LEU A 129 -17.03 -5.43 5.54
C LEU A 129 -15.95 -5.69 6.59
N ASP A 130 -15.29 -6.84 6.48
CA ASP A 130 -14.20 -7.21 7.38
C ASP A 130 -12.99 -6.25 7.27
N GLY A 131 -12.40 -5.92 8.42
CA GLY A 131 -11.30 -4.96 8.52
C GLY A 131 -9.98 -5.48 7.94
N ILE A 132 -9.73 -6.79 8.01
CA ILE A 132 -8.50 -7.40 7.48
C ILE A 132 -8.72 -7.82 6.04
N GLY A 133 -9.72 -8.66 5.78
CA GLY A 133 -10.01 -9.26 4.48
C GLY A 133 -10.37 -8.24 3.40
N ASN A 134 -11.06 -7.14 3.77
CA ASN A 134 -11.49 -6.13 2.79
C ASN A 134 -10.71 -4.82 2.96
N LEU A 135 -10.87 -4.11 4.09
CA LEU A 135 -10.29 -2.78 4.26
C LEU A 135 -8.77 -2.80 4.13
N PHE A 136 -8.08 -3.61 4.94
CA PHE A 136 -6.62 -3.70 4.91
C PHE A 136 -6.11 -4.22 3.56
N THR A 137 -6.67 -5.32 3.05
CA THR A 137 -6.26 -5.92 1.76
C THR A 137 -6.42 -4.95 0.61
N TRP A 138 -7.60 -4.33 0.44
CA TRP A 138 -7.87 -3.44 -0.68
C TRP A 138 -7.04 -2.16 -0.60
N MET A 139 -6.94 -1.53 0.58
CA MET A 139 -6.15 -0.31 0.75
C MET A 139 -4.66 -0.58 0.56
N SER A 140 -4.15 -1.73 1.01
CA SER A 140 -2.75 -2.13 0.81
C SER A 140 -2.45 -2.40 -0.66
N ALA A 141 -3.35 -3.10 -1.37
CA ALA A 141 -3.20 -3.37 -2.79
C ALA A 141 -3.18 -2.08 -3.63
N ILE A 142 -4.10 -1.15 -3.37
CA ILE A 142 -4.13 0.18 -4.02
C ILE A 142 -2.84 0.94 -3.71
N THR A 143 -2.40 0.94 -2.45
CA THR A 143 -1.19 1.65 -2.01
C THR A 143 0.06 1.11 -2.72
N ALA A 144 0.17 -0.21 -2.88
CA ALA A 144 1.29 -0.83 -3.61
C ALA A 144 1.36 -0.34 -5.07
N VAL A 145 0.23 -0.33 -5.77
CA VAL A 145 0.13 0.20 -7.14
C VAL A 145 0.48 1.69 -7.19
N ALA A 146 -0.06 2.47 -6.26
CA ALA A 146 0.18 3.92 -6.20
C ALA A 146 1.65 4.25 -5.95
N ILE A 147 2.32 3.57 -5.01
CA ILE A 147 3.74 3.81 -4.70
C ILE A 147 4.61 3.41 -5.89
N MET A 148 4.43 2.22 -6.46
CA MET A 148 5.21 1.80 -7.64
C MET A 148 5.02 2.76 -8.81
N PHE A 149 3.79 3.23 -9.04
CA PHE A 149 3.52 4.23 -10.06
C PHE A 149 4.24 5.56 -9.80
N VAL A 150 4.21 6.06 -8.56
CA VAL A 150 4.96 7.26 -8.17
C VAL A 150 6.46 7.07 -8.33
N GLU A 151 7.00 5.90 -7.97
CA GLU A 151 8.43 5.58 -8.15
C GLU A 151 8.84 5.61 -9.64
N VAL A 152 8.00 5.09 -10.54
CA VAL A 152 8.22 5.22 -11.99
C VAL A 152 8.26 6.70 -12.41
N LEU A 153 7.30 7.51 -11.96
CA LEU A 153 7.27 8.94 -12.27
C LEU A 153 8.50 9.67 -11.73
N VAL A 154 8.94 9.34 -10.53
CA VAL A 154 10.15 9.90 -9.90
C VAL A 154 11.40 9.53 -10.70
N SER A 155 11.54 8.28 -11.13
CA SER A 155 12.68 7.85 -11.96
C SER A 155 12.74 8.60 -13.29
N ILE A 156 11.58 8.86 -13.92
CA ILE A 156 11.49 9.68 -15.13
C ILE A 156 11.82 11.15 -14.82
N ALA A 157 11.27 11.71 -13.73
CA ALA A 157 11.50 13.10 -13.34
C ALA A 157 12.98 13.38 -13.03
N ILE A 158 13.65 12.48 -12.30
CA ILE A 158 15.08 12.56 -12.00
C ILE A 158 15.91 12.51 -13.29
N MET A 159 15.57 11.63 -14.23
CA MET A 159 16.26 11.59 -15.53
C MET A 159 16.17 12.92 -16.26
N VAL A 160 14.98 13.52 -16.34
CA VAL A 160 14.77 14.82 -17.00
C VAL A 160 15.52 15.93 -16.27
N TYR A 161 15.54 15.90 -14.94
CA TYR A 161 16.24 16.89 -14.12
C TYR A 161 17.76 16.80 -14.30
N LEU A 162 18.35 15.61 -14.14
CA LEU A 162 19.81 15.42 -14.21
C LEU A 162 20.37 15.62 -15.62
N ARG A 163 19.57 15.34 -16.67
CA ARG A 163 19.96 15.65 -18.05
C ARG A 163 20.12 17.15 -18.31
N LYS A 164 19.40 18.00 -17.58
CA LYS A 164 19.50 19.46 -17.72
C LYS A 164 20.74 20.01 -17.02
N ASP A 165 21.25 19.32 -16.00
CA ASP A 165 22.35 19.82 -15.17
C ASP A 165 23.73 19.64 -15.84
N GLY A 166 23.88 18.75 -16.83
CA GLY A 166 25.09 18.62 -17.67
C GLY A 166 26.38 18.18 -16.96
N THR A 167 26.42 18.26 -15.63
CA THR A 167 27.54 17.97 -14.73
C THR A 167 27.67 16.49 -14.38
N PHE A 168 26.65 15.68 -14.68
CA PHE A 168 26.59 14.26 -14.32
C PHE A 168 26.93 13.34 -15.50
N ASN A 169 27.68 12.26 -15.23
CA ASN A 169 27.95 11.20 -16.19
C ASN A 169 26.63 10.55 -16.69
N VAL A 170 26.58 10.20 -17.98
CA VAL A 170 25.47 9.52 -18.67
C VAL A 170 24.93 8.32 -17.90
N TRP A 171 25.80 7.58 -17.20
CA TRP A 171 25.35 6.48 -16.34
C TRP A 171 24.37 6.93 -15.25
N LYS A 172 24.72 7.99 -14.52
CA LYS A 172 23.92 8.52 -13.40
C LYS A 172 22.75 9.37 -13.89
N SER A 173 22.92 10.11 -14.99
CA SER A 173 21.88 11.01 -15.50
C SER A 173 20.81 10.30 -16.33
N THR A 174 21.15 9.17 -16.98
CA THR A 174 20.28 8.52 -17.96
C THR A 174 20.13 7.03 -17.74
N ILE A 175 21.23 6.26 -17.71
CA ILE A 175 21.13 4.79 -17.80
C ILE A 175 20.53 4.21 -16.52
N ALA A 176 21.02 4.60 -15.34
CA ALA A 176 20.53 4.09 -14.07
C ALA A 176 19.05 4.48 -13.80
N PRO A 177 18.62 5.75 -13.99
CA PRO A 177 17.20 6.11 -13.89
C PRO A 177 16.31 5.38 -14.93
N LEU A 178 16.79 5.16 -16.15
CA LEU A 178 16.02 4.47 -17.19
C LEU A 178 15.82 3.00 -16.83
N LEU A 179 16.88 2.33 -16.39
CA LEU A 179 16.81 0.93 -15.97
C LEU A 179 15.84 0.77 -14.79
N SER A 180 15.89 1.69 -13.83
CA SER A 180 14.93 1.75 -12.72
C SER A 180 13.50 1.94 -13.22
N ALA A 181 13.26 2.90 -14.12
CA ALA A 181 11.93 3.16 -14.66
C ALA A 181 11.37 1.95 -15.42
N VAL A 182 12.18 1.27 -16.22
CA VAL A 182 11.77 0.06 -16.96
C VAL A 182 11.49 -1.09 -15.99
N GLY A 183 12.37 -1.34 -15.02
CA GLY A 183 12.17 -2.40 -14.03
C GLY A 183 10.93 -2.18 -13.17
N LEU A 184 10.71 -0.95 -12.69
CA LEU A 184 9.54 -0.59 -11.91
C LEU A 184 8.25 -0.62 -12.74
N ALA A 185 8.29 -0.17 -14.01
CA ALA A 185 7.13 -0.26 -14.90
C ALA A 185 6.76 -1.72 -15.20
N PHE A 186 7.75 -2.59 -15.37
CA PHE A 186 7.52 -4.02 -15.52
C PHE A 186 6.95 -4.65 -14.23
N GLY A 187 7.50 -4.30 -13.06
CA GLY A 187 6.98 -4.72 -11.76
C GLY A 187 5.53 -4.25 -11.55
N LEU A 188 5.22 -3.01 -11.89
CA LEU A 188 3.88 -2.44 -11.84
C LEU A 188 2.91 -3.20 -12.76
N TYR A 189 3.34 -3.54 -13.99
CA TYR A 189 2.55 -4.36 -14.91
C TYR A 189 2.24 -5.74 -14.31
N LEU A 190 3.23 -6.42 -13.73
CA LEU A 190 3.04 -7.73 -13.09
C LEU A 190 2.14 -7.63 -11.85
N LEU A 191 2.30 -6.58 -11.05
CA LEU A 191 1.47 -6.30 -9.90
C LEU A 191 0.00 -6.12 -10.31
N MET A 192 -0.25 -5.32 -11.35
CA MET A 192 -1.59 -5.06 -11.86
C MET A 192 -2.21 -6.32 -12.50
N SER A 193 -1.43 -7.13 -13.20
CA SER A 193 -1.93 -8.35 -13.83
C SER A 193 -2.42 -9.39 -12.80
N ARG A 194 -1.82 -9.41 -11.61
CA ARG A 194 -2.22 -10.28 -10.48
C ARG A 194 -2.93 -9.54 -9.36
N PHE A 195 -3.52 -8.37 -9.67
CA PHE A 195 -4.27 -7.59 -8.69
C PHE A 195 -5.53 -8.33 -8.21
N ASN A 196 -6.06 -9.27 -9.01
CA ASN A 196 -7.19 -10.12 -8.60
C ASN A 196 -6.86 -10.99 -7.38
N LEU A 197 -5.65 -11.55 -7.34
CA LEU A 197 -5.14 -12.36 -6.25
C LEU A 197 -4.74 -11.46 -5.07
N LEU A 198 -4.02 -10.37 -5.33
CA LEU A 198 -3.56 -9.45 -4.29
C LEU A 198 -4.72 -8.78 -3.54
N GLY A 199 -5.76 -8.37 -4.27
CA GLY A 199 -6.92 -7.67 -3.72
C GLY A 199 -8.07 -8.57 -3.32
N ASN A 200 -7.99 -9.89 -3.55
CA ASN A 200 -9.14 -10.81 -3.48
C ASN A 200 -10.35 -10.31 -4.30
N LEU A 201 -10.09 -9.86 -5.53
CA LEU A 201 -11.05 -9.17 -6.42
C LEU A 201 -11.07 -9.83 -7.81
N ALA A 202 -11.04 -11.15 -7.85
CA ALA A 202 -11.23 -11.92 -9.08
C ALA A 202 -12.66 -11.76 -9.63
N ALA A 203 -12.81 -11.91 -10.95
CA ALA A 203 -14.13 -11.99 -11.56
C ALA A 203 -14.87 -13.27 -11.11
N GLU A 204 -16.20 -13.25 -11.18
CA GLU A 204 -17.01 -14.41 -10.79
C GLU A 204 -16.62 -15.66 -11.59
N GLY A 205 -16.43 -16.78 -10.90
CA GLY A 205 -16.05 -18.06 -11.50
C GLY A 205 -14.57 -18.19 -11.90
N VAL A 206 -13.73 -17.21 -11.57
CA VAL A 206 -12.29 -17.25 -11.86
C VAL A 206 -11.51 -17.70 -10.63
N ASP A 207 -10.65 -18.69 -10.79
CA ASP A 207 -9.64 -19.04 -9.79
C ASP A 207 -8.42 -18.10 -9.92
N PRO A 208 -8.17 -17.20 -8.95
CA PRO A 208 -7.08 -16.24 -9.01
C PRO A 208 -5.68 -16.87 -8.83
N THR A 209 -5.58 -18.16 -8.48
CA THR A 209 -4.30 -18.84 -8.30
C THR A 209 -3.68 -19.23 -9.64
N LEU A 210 -4.50 -19.50 -10.66
CA LEU A 210 -4.06 -19.98 -11.96
C LEU A 210 -3.33 -18.90 -12.78
N PRO A 211 -2.25 -19.20 -13.51
CA PRO A 211 -1.50 -18.23 -14.33
C PRO A 211 -2.36 -17.48 -15.35
N GLU A 212 -3.31 -18.17 -15.98
CA GLU A 212 -4.22 -17.66 -17.01
C GLU A 212 -5.24 -16.63 -16.49
N SER A 213 -5.44 -16.55 -15.17
CA SER A 213 -6.34 -15.57 -14.56
C SER A 213 -5.80 -14.13 -14.61
N ALA A 214 -4.63 -13.89 -15.20
CA ALA A 214 -4.06 -12.54 -15.32
C ALA A 214 -5.08 -11.56 -15.92
N TRP A 215 -5.23 -10.39 -15.29
CA TRP A 215 -6.18 -9.34 -15.68
C TRP A 215 -7.68 -9.67 -15.53
N MET A 216 -8.03 -10.87 -15.07
CA MET A 216 -9.42 -11.25 -14.80
C MET A 216 -9.87 -10.69 -13.44
N LEU A 217 -10.22 -9.41 -13.45
CA LEU A 217 -10.62 -8.63 -12.28
C LEU A 217 -12.13 -8.42 -12.27
N SER A 218 -12.72 -8.37 -11.07
CA SER A 218 -14.08 -7.87 -10.88
C SER A 218 -14.17 -6.38 -11.27
N PRO A 219 -15.38 -5.83 -11.51
CA PRO A 219 -15.54 -4.40 -11.77
C PRO A 219 -14.95 -3.51 -10.66
N MET A 220 -15.04 -3.95 -9.41
CA MET A 220 -14.42 -3.26 -8.27
C MET A 220 -12.89 -3.38 -8.30
N GLY A 221 -12.34 -4.54 -8.68
CA GLY A 221 -10.91 -4.72 -8.92
C GLY A 221 -10.37 -3.74 -9.94
N TRP A 222 -11.07 -3.54 -11.06
CA TRP A 222 -10.72 -2.53 -12.06
C TRP A 222 -10.79 -1.09 -11.53
N ALA A 223 -11.82 -0.76 -10.75
CA ALA A 223 -11.93 0.56 -10.14
C ALA A 223 -10.74 0.86 -9.21
N PHE A 224 -10.33 -0.12 -8.39
CA PHE A 224 -9.24 0.04 -7.44
C PHE A 224 -7.87 0.07 -8.11
N VAL A 225 -7.59 -0.85 -9.04
CA VAL A 225 -6.29 -0.89 -9.73
C VAL A 225 -6.04 0.37 -10.56
N LEU A 226 -7.09 0.99 -11.11
CA LEU A 226 -6.98 2.21 -11.91
C LEU A 226 -7.02 3.49 -11.06
N SER A 227 -7.43 3.41 -9.79
CA SER A 227 -7.61 4.59 -8.92
C SER A 227 -6.36 5.49 -8.80
N PRO A 228 -5.10 4.99 -8.72
CA PRO A 228 -3.94 5.86 -8.63
C PRO A 228 -3.70 6.66 -9.93
N PHE A 229 -4.00 6.04 -11.08
CA PHE A 229 -3.86 6.67 -12.40
C PHE A 229 -4.93 7.75 -12.61
N ILE A 230 -6.17 7.46 -12.20
CA ILE A 230 -7.26 8.44 -12.21
C ILE A 230 -6.90 9.63 -11.32
N ALA A 231 -6.41 9.39 -10.11
CA ALA A 231 -5.95 10.46 -9.21
C ALA A 231 -4.82 11.30 -9.83
N ALA A 232 -3.88 10.68 -10.54
CA ALA A 232 -2.82 11.38 -11.24
C ALA A 232 -3.34 12.26 -12.39
N VAL A 233 -4.31 11.77 -13.17
CA VAL A 233 -4.97 12.56 -14.23
C VAL A 233 -5.71 13.74 -13.64
N ILE A 234 -6.50 13.54 -12.57
CA ILE A 234 -7.19 14.61 -11.86
C ILE A 234 -6.18 15.66 -11.37
N GLY A 235 -5.08 15.21 -10.74
CA GLY A 235 -4.02 16.08 -10.26
C GLY A 235 -3.39 16.90 -11.38
N PHE A 236 -3.13 16.29 -12.54
CA PHE A 236 -2.60 16.98 -13.72
C PHE A 236 -3.58 18.04 -14.25
N VAL A 237 -4.88 17.72 -14.35
CA VAL A 237 -5.92 18.65 -14.79
C VAL A 237 -6.04 19.84 -13.83
N VAL A 238 -6.07 19.60 -12.52
CA VAL A 238 -6.14 20.66 -11.50
C VAL A 238 -4.90 21.55 -11.57
N ALA A 239 -3.71 20.97 -11.75
CA ALA A 239 -2.45 21.71 -11.89
C ALA A 239 -2.43 22.58 -13.17
N ALA A 240 -2.96 22.07 -14.28
CA ALA A 240 -3.08 22.83 -15.52
C ALA A 240 -4.05 24.02 -15.38
N ALA A 241 -5.20 23.82 -14.72
CA ALA A 241 -6.21 24.86 -14.51
C ALA A 241 -5.74 25.97 -13.55
N THR A 242 -5.00 25.62 -12.49
CA THR A 242 -4.49 26.61 -11.51
C THR A 242 -3.34 27.46 -12.05
N LYS A 243 -2.56 26.96 -13.02
CA LYS A 243 -1.46 27.70 -13.65
C LYS A 243 -1.92 29.00 -14.34
N SER A 244 -3.16 29.04 -14.83
CA SER A 244 -3.75 30.22 -15.50
C SER A 244 -3.88 31.47 -14.59
N LYS A 245 -3.88 31.31 -13.26
CA LYS A 245 -3.97 32.47 -12.33
C LYS A 245 -2.65 33.20 -12.09
N ARG A 246 -1.50 32.67 -12.53
CA ARG A 246 -0.20 33.35 -12.38
C ARG A 246 0.08 34.39 -13.47
N ASP A 247 -0.51 34.24 -14.66
CA ASP A 247 -0.28 35.19 -15.76
C ASP A 247 -1.09 36.49 -15.58
N LEU A 248 -2.32 36.43 -15.05
CA LEU A 248 -3.14 37.63 -14.81
C LEU A 248 -2.58 38.57 -13.73
N ALA A 249 -1.84 38.04 -12.76
CA ALA A 249 -1.21 38.85 -11.71
C ALA A 249 0.08 39.54 -12.20
N ALA A 250 0.74 38.97 -13.21
CA ALA A 250 1.88 39.58 -13.88
C ALA A 250 1.43 40.72 -14.82
N ASP A 251 0.25 40.58 -15.44
CA ASP A 251 -0.32 41.54 -16.41
C ASP A 251 -0.94 42.79 -15.78
N ILE A 252 -1.31 42.74 -14.48
CA ILE A 252 -1.79 43.92 -13.73
C ILE A 252 -0.62 44.79 -13.21
N LEU A 253 0.61 44.26 -13.25
CA LEU A 253 1.81 44.92 -12.72
C LEU A 253 2.84 45.31 -13.81
N SER A 254 2.54 45.08 -15.09
CA SER A 254 3.28 45.64 -16.23
C SER A 254 2.55 46.84 -16.81
#